data_AF-A0A928XWL3-F1
#
_entry.id   AF-A0A928XWL3-F1
#
_cell.length_a   1.000
_cell.length_b   1.000
_cell.length_c   1.000
_cell.angle_alpha   90.00
_cell.angle_beta   90.00
_cell.angle_gamma   90.00
#
_symmetry.space_group_name_H-M   'P 1'
#
loop_
_entity.id
_entity.type
_entity.pdbx_description
1 polymer ?
#
loop_
_entity_poly.entity_id
_entity_poly.type
_entity_poly.pdbx_seq_one_letter_code
_entity_poly.pdbx_strand_id
1 'polypeptide(L)'
;MIPPSRLRAGKGFSFVEAIFTIAIIGVMSTLVIAAISNASRDAHRVMARQQQASVQSALTAWVMAQNRVGNTAQVRSLENVRTTYNALGTSMARFNLLVPNPSSPDPNLRAGFIDQTTADHILDYTGSSTDKLKSAALDNAKQYLSLPTWQSGDFPRVDLVNE
;
A
#
# COMPACT_ATOMS: atom_id res chain seq x y z
N MET A 1 -43.40 10.61 65.23
CA MET A 1 -43.94 11.36 64.08
C MET A 1 -42.74 11.88 63.29
N ILE A 2 -42.43 11.27 62.14
CA ILE A 2 -41.21 11.53 61.35
C ILE A 2 -41.59 12.41 60.15
N PRO A 3 -40.92 13.55 59.89
CA PRO A 3 -41.24 14.38 58.74
C PRO A 3 -40.77 13.71 57.43
N PRO A 4 -41.53 13.84 56.32
CA PRO A 4 -41.13 13.26 55.05
C PRO A 4 -39.93 14.03 54.46
N SER A 5 -38.88 13.30 54.12
CA SER A 5 -37.74 13.78 53.34
C SER A 5 -38.22 14.15 51.93
N ARG A 6 -38.13 15.44 51.57
CA ARG A 6 -38.42 15.93 50.23
C ARG A 6 -37.40 15.34 49.25
N LEU A 7 -37.83 14.42 48.38
CA LEU A 7 -37.08 14.03 47.19
C LEU A 7 -36.87 15.30 46.36
N ARG A 8 -35.61 15.71 46.19
CA ARG A 8 -35.24 16.79 45.26
C ARG A 8 -35.68 16.34 43.86
N ALA A 9 -36.66 17.03 43.28
CA ALA A 9 -37.01 16.86 41.89
C ALA A 9 -35.76 17.12 41.05
N GLY A 10 -35.30 16.10 40.31
CA GLY A 10 -34.22 16.26 39.35
C GLY A 10 -34.60 17.37 38.37
N LYS A 11 -33.76 18.40 38.26
CA LYS A 11 -33.93 19.42 37.23
C LYS A 11 -33.83 18.74 35.87
N GLY A 12 -34.97 18.62 35.18
CA GLY A 12 -35.02 18.17 33.80
C GLY A 12 -34.36 19.20 32.87
N PHE A 13 -33.88 18.72 31.75
CA PHE A 13 -33.21 19.51 30.71
C PHE A 13 -34.18 20.50 30.06
N SER A 14 -33.78 21.77 29.93
CA SER A 14 -34.61 22.78 29.25
C SER A 14 -34.57 22.59 27.73
N PHE A 15 -35.67 22.91 27.03
CA PHE A 15 -35.73 22.85 25.56
C PHE A 15 -34.63 23.67 24.88
N VAL A 16 -34.33 24.86 25.44
CA VAL A 16 -33.25 25.72 24.94
C VAL A 16 -31.89 25.07 25.16
N GLU A 17 -31.65 24.51 26.34
CA GLU A 17 -30.42 23.78 26.67
C GLU A 17 -30.21 22.59 25.73
N ALA A 18 -31.30 21.92 25.33
CA ALA A 18 -31.29 20.83 24.38
C ALA A 18 -30.88 21.24 22.97
N ILE A 19 -31.48 22.31 22.45
CA ILE A 19 -31.13 22.81 21.11
C ILE A 19 -29.66 23.23 21.06
N PHE A 20 -29.18 23.96 22.06
CA PHE A 20 -27.77 24.38 22.12
C PHE A 20 -26.83 23.19 22.20
N THR A 21 -27.15 22.19 23.01
CA THR A 21 -26.31 20.99 23.15
C THR A 21 -26.24 20.19 21.84
N ILE A 22 -27.38 19.98 21.17
CA ILE A 22 -27.42 19.29 19.89
C ILE A 22 -26.64 20.07 18.83
N ALA A 23 -26.79 21.40 18.80
CA ALA A 23 -26.05 22.25 17.86
C ALA A 23 -24.53 22.16 18.07
N ILE A 24 -24.06 22.21 19.32
CA ILE A 24 -22.64 22.12 19.66
C ILE A 24 -22.10 20.72 19.30
N ILE A 25 -22.82 19.65 19.66
CA ILE A 25 -22.43 18.27 19.29
C ILE A 25 -22.39 18.12 17.77
N GLY A 26 -23.35 18.67 17.04
CA GLY A 26 -23.39 18.64 15.58
C GLY A 26 -22.15 19.28 14.96
N VAL A 27 -21.79 20.49 15.39
CA VAL A 27 -20.60 21.20 14.89
C VAL A 27 -19.31 20.48 15.27
N MET A 28 -19.17 20.02 16.51
CA MET A 28 -17.97 19.31 16.95
C MET A 28 -17.81 17.96 16.22
N SER A 29 -18.91 17.26 15.96
CA SER A 29 -18.89 15.97 15.26
C SER A 29 -18.39 16.11 13.82
N THR A 30 -18.81 17.14 13.09
CA THR A 30 -18.35 17.34 11.70
C THR A 30 -16.86 17.65 11.63
N LEU A 31 -16.33 18.45 12.55
CA LEU A 31 -14.89 18.75 12.64
C LEU A 31 -14.06 17.51 12.99
N VAL A 32 -14.52 16.70 13.94
CA VAL A 32 -13.85 15.45 14.32
C VAL A 32 -13.82 14.46 13.15
N ILE A 33 -14.94 14.29 12.44
CA ILE A 33 -15.01 13.42 11.27
C ILE A 33 -14.05 13.91 10.17
N ALA A 34 -14.01 15.22 9.91
CA ALA A 34 -13.10 15.78 8.92
C ALA A 34 -11.63 15.54 9.29
N ALA A 35 -11.26 15.73 10.56
CA ALA A 35 -9.90 15.48 11.06
C ALA A 35 -9.49 14.01 10.92
N ILE A 36 -10.37 13.07 11.30
CA ILE A 36 -10.12 11.63 11.18
C ILE A 36 -9.99 11.23 9.70
N SER A 37 -10.86 11.75 8.83
CA SER A 37 -10.82 11.47 7.39
C SER A 37 -9.51 11.93 6.75
N ASN A 38 -9.04 13.14 7.09
CA ASN A 38 -7.76 13.64 6.61
C ASN A 38 -6.59 12.80 7.12
N ALA A 39 -6.57 12.48 8.42
CA ALA A 39 -5.54 11.63 9.02
C ALA A 39 -5.49 10.24 8.37
N SER A 40 -6.64 9.63 8.08
CA SER A 40 -6.72 8.34 7.39
C SER A 40 -6.15 8.42 5.97
N ARG A 41 -6.50 9.46 5.21
CA ARG A 41 -5.97 9.68 3.85
C ARG A 41 -4.45 9.85 3.85
N ASP A 42 -3.93 10.61 4.80
CA ASP A 42 -2.49 10.80 4.92
C ASP A 42 -1.78 9.51 5.33
N ALA A 43 -2.36 8.73 6.26
CA ALA A 43 -1.85 7.40 6.59
C ALA A 43 -1.81 6.48 5.37
N HIS A 44 -2.87 6.43 4.55
CA HIS A 44 -2.88 5.63 3.32
C HIS A 44 -1.82 6.09 2.31
N ARG A 45 -1.60 7.40 2.16
CA ARG A 45 -0.54 7.94 1.29
C ARG A 45 0.86 7.56 1.77
N VAL A 46 1.11 7.60 3.09
CA VAL A 46 2.39 7.17 3.66
C VAL A 46 2.59 5.67 3.43
N MET A 47 1.56 4.86 3.67
CA MET A 47 1.61 3.41 3.44
C MET A 47 1.82 3.08 1.95
N ALA A 48 1.17 3.79 1.04
CA ALA A 48 1.38 3.65 -0.41
C ALA A 48 2.84 3.93 -0.81
N ARG A 49 3.46 4.96 -0.25
CA ARG A 49 4.89 5.26 -0.48
C ARG A 49 5.81 4.21 0.13
N GLN A 50 5.47 3.67 1.31
CA GLN A 50 6.23 2.57 1.91
C GLN A 50 6.14 1.30 1.03
N GLN A 51 4.98 0.99 0.49
CA GLN A 51 4.81 -0.12 -0.46
C GLN A 51 5.61 0.11 -1.74
N GLN A 52 5.58 1.32 -2.31
CA GLN A 52 6.43 1.68 -3.45
C GLN A 52 7.91 1.43 -3.13
N ALA A 53 8.40 1.90 -1.98
CA ALA A 53 9.78 1.72 -1.55
C ALA A 53 10.14 0.23 -1.35
N SER A 54 9.23 -0.56 -0.78
CA SER A 54 9.39 -2.00 -0.63
C SER A 54 9.54 -2.70 -1.98
N VAL A 55 8.65 -2.42 -2.94
CA VAL A 55 8.72 -3.00 -4.29
C VAL A 55 9.96 -2.50 -5.04
N GLN A 56 10.35 -1.23 -4.85
CA GLN A 56 11.58 -0.68 -5.44
C GLN A 56 12.84 -1.37 -4.90
N SER A 57 12.87 -1.65 -3.60
CA SER A 57 13.96 -2.40 -2.96
C SER A 57 14.01 -3.84 -3.50
N ALA A 58 12.86 -4.51 -3.59
CA ALA A 58 12.75 -5.85 -4.16
C ALA A 58 13.23 -5.90 -5.62
N LEU A 59 12.83 -4.92 -6.44
CA LEU A 59 13.24 -4.81 -7.84
C LEU A 59 14.76 -4.60 -7.97
N THR A 60 15.33 -3.76 -7.11
CA THR A 60 16.78 -3.53 -7.08
C THR A 60 17.53 -4.80 -6.66
N ALA A 61 17.05 -5.50 -5.63
CA ALA A 61 17.60 -6.77 -5.19
C ALA A 61 17.54 -7.85 -6.29
N TRP A 62 16.43 -7.92 -7.02
CA TRP A 62 16.28 -8.79 -8.18
C TRP A 62 17.34 -8.49 -9.25
N VAL A 63 17.53 -7.22 -9.64
CA VAL A 63 18.57 -6.84 -10.61
C VAL A 63 19.96 -7.28 -10.14
N MET A 64 20.27 -7.05 -8.86
CA MET A 64 21.58 -7.44 -8.30
C MET A 64 21.77 -8.96 -8.26
N ALA A 65 20.70 -9.73 -8.04
CA ALA A 65 20.74 -11.19 -8.12
C ALA A 65 20.93 -11.68 -9.56
N GLN A 66 20.34 -11.00 -10.55
CA GLN A 66 20.50 -11.34 -11.97
C GLN A 66 21.90 -11.04 -12.53
N ASN A 67 22.65 -10.12 -11.91
CA ASN A 67 24.02 -9.80 -12.31
C ASN A 67 24.99 -10.98 -12.09
N ARG A 68 24.62 -12.01 -11.31
CA ARG A 68 25.46 -13.19 -11.07
C ARG A 68 24.98 -14.38 -11.91
N VAL A 69 25.84 -14.92 -12.79
CA VAL A 69 25.52 -16.11 -13.60
C VAL A 69 26.10 -17.38 -12.94
N GLY A 70 25.31 -18.01 -12.07
CA GLY A 70 25.69 -19.29 -11.44
C GLY A 70 26.93 -19.22 -10.53
N ASN A 71 27.61 -20.35 -10.35
CA ASN A 71 28.88 -20.46 -9.59
C ASN A 71 30.11 -19.99 -10.39
N THR A 72 29.92 -19.55 -11.63
CA THR A 72 30.99 -19.09 -12.52
C THR A 72 31.03 -17.57 -12.48
N ALA A 73 32.23 -16.99 -12.50
CA ALA A 73 32.48 -15.54 -12.39
C ALA A 73 32.02 -14.72 -13.61
N GLN A 74 30.99 -15.16 -14.35
CA GLN A 74 30.40 -14.41 -15.44
C GLN A 74 29.33 -13.47 -14.91
N VAL A 75 29.55 -12.18 -15.11
CA VAL A 75 28.59 -11.13 -14.78
C VAL A 75 27.66 -10.95 -15.98
N ARG A 76 26.35 -11.14 -15.80
CA ARG A 76 25.37 -10.80 -16.83
C ARG A 76 25.35 -9.29 -16.98
N SER A 77 25.41 -8.77 -18.21
CA SER A 77 25.31 -7.32 -18.42
C SER A 77 23.92 -6.81 -17.99
N LEU A 78 23.89 -5.61 -17.39
CA LEU A 78 22.62 -4.94 -17.05
C LEU A 78 21.70 -4.80 -18.26
N GLU A 79 22.26 -4.64 -19.46
CA GLU A 79 21.51 -4.56 -20.71
C GLU A 79 20.76 -5.85 -21.04
N ASN A 80 21.34 -7.01 -20.75
CA ASN A 80 20.65 -8.30 -20.92
C ASN A 80 19.53 -8.50 -19.90
N VAL A 81 19.76 -8.09 -18.63
CA VAL A 81 18.73 -8.10 -17.58
C VAL A 81 17.59 -7.15 -17.97
N ARG A 82 17.91 -5.96 -18.48
CA ARG A 82 16.95 -4.98 -18.99
C ARG A 82 16.11 -5.55 -20.14
N THR A 83 16.75 -6.24 -21.08
CA THR A 83 16.04 -6.88 -22.20
C THR A 83 15.05 -7.93 -21.69
N THR A 84 15.46 -8.73 -20.70
CA THR A 84 14.60 -9.73 -20.07
C THR A 84 13.42 -9.09 -19.32
N TYR A 85 13.69 -8.02 -18.55
CA TYR A 85 12.67 -7.27 -17.83
C TYR A 85 11.66 -6.59 -18.77
N ASN A 86 12.14 -5.99 -19.85
CA ASN A 86 11.30 -5.30 -20.83
C ASN A 86 10.54 -6.25 -21.75
N ALA A 87 11.01 -7.48 -21.94
CA ALA A 87 10.26 -8.53 -22.64
C ALA A 87 8.95 -8.89 -21.93
N LEU A 88 8.87 -8.65 -20.62
CA LEU A 88 7.62 -8.70 -19.87
C LEU A 88 6.85 -7.42 -20.17
N GLY A 89 5.77 -7.55 -20.95
CA GLY A 89 5.02 -6.40 -21.47
C GLY A 89 4.16 -5.67 -20.45
N THR A 90 3.90 -6.26 -19.27
CA THR A 90 2.95 -5.74 -18.29
C THR A 90 3.57 -5.57 -16.91
N SER A 91 3.04 -4.64 -16.11
CA SER A 91 3.50 -4.42 -14.73
C SER A 91 3.34 -5.67 -13.87
N MET A 92 2.26 -6.42 -14.06
CA MET A 92 1.99 -7.69 -13.35
C MET A 92 3.02 -8.75 -13.68
N ALA A 93 3.36 -8.93 -14.97
CA ALA A 93 4.39 -9.89 -15.37
C ALA A 93 5.76 -9.52 -14.77
N ARG A 94 6.09 -8.23 -14.74
CA ARG A 94 7.31 -7.71 -14.10
C ARG A 94 7.31 -7.91 -12.59
N PHE A 95 6.17 -7.70 -11.93
CA PHE A 95 6.02 -7.94 -10.50
C PHE A 95 6.20 -9.41 -10.12
N ASN A 96 5.72 -10.32 -10.98
CA ASN A 96 5.86 -11.76 -10.76
C ASN A 96 7.34 -12.24 -10.72
N LEU A 97 8.30 -11.43 -11.21
CA LEU A 97 9.74 -11.69 -11.02
C LEU A 97 10.20 -11.55 -9.57
N LEU A 98 9.45 -10.78 -8.77
CA LEU A 98 9.79 -10.45 -7.38
C LEU A 98 9.13 -11.43 -6.40
N VAL A 99 8.06 -12.09 -6.83
CA VAL A 99 7.25 -13.01 -6.00
C VAL A 99 8.03 -14.29 -5.72
N PRO A 100 7.96 -14.84 -4.49
CA PRO A 100 8.54 -16.16 -4.19
C PRO A 100 7.94 -17.27 -5.06
N ASN A 101 8.80 -18.14 -5.59
CA ASN A 101 8.39 -19.32 -6.34
C ASN A 101 9.01 -20.58 -5.71
N PRO A 102 8.31 -21.25 -4.77
CA PRO A 102 8.86 -22.38 -4.01
C PRO A 102 9.29 -23.56 -4.91
N SER A 103 8.69 -23.67 -6.09
CA SER A 103 8.98 -24.72 -7.08
C SER A 103 10.22 -24.44 -7.93
N SER A 104 10.81 -23.25 -7.84
CA SER A 104 11.97 -22.88 -8.66
C SER A 104 13.25 -23.60 -8.21
N PRO A 105 14.07 -24.12 -9.14
CA PRO A 105 15.39 -24.66 -8.83
C PRO A 105 16.36 -23.57 -8.35
N ASP A 106 16.13 -22.31 -8.72
CA ASP A 106 16.97 -21.17 -8.33
C ASP A 106 16.70 -20.72 -6.88
N PRO A 107 17.71 -20.73 -5.97
CA PRO A 107 17.51 -20.35 -4.57
C PRO A 107 16.96 -18.93 -4.37
N ASN A 108 17.37 -17.99 -5.22
CA ASN A 108 16.92 -16.59 -5.14
C ASN A 108 15.44 -16.46 -5.51
N LEU A 109 14.99 -17.17 -6.55
CA LEU A 109 13.58 -17.17 -6.95
C LEU A 109 12.73 -17.95 -5.96
N ARG A 110 13.30 -18.95 -5.28
CA ARG A 110 12.60 -19.72 -4.25
C ARG A 110 12.21 -18.89 -3.04
N ALA A 111 13.15 -18.07 -2.56
CA ALA A 111 12.89 -17.13 -1.46
C ALA A 111 12.04 -15.93 -1.91
N GLY A 112 12.17 -15.53 -3.18
CA GLY A 112 11.60 -14.29 -3.70
C GLY A 112 12.37 -13.05 -3.23
N PHE A 113 11.96 -11.90 -3.73
CA PHE A 113 12.53 -10.59 -3.39
C PHE A 113 11.55 -9.73 -2.57
N ILE A 114 10.31 -10.18 -2.47
CA ILE A 114 9.27 -9.66 -1.58
C ILE A 114 8.75 -10.82 -0.74
N ASP A 115 8.22 -10.54 0.45
CA ASP A 115 7.58 -11.57 1.26
C ASP A 115 6.27 -12.07 0.62
N GLN A 116 5.94 -13.34 0.89
CA GLN A 116 4.76 -13.99 0.33
C GLN A 116 3.48 -13.22 0.68
N THR A 117 3.34 -12.73 1.92
CA THR A 117 2.13 -12.04 2.35
C THR A 117 1.90 -10.72 1.61
N THR A 118 2.94 -9.93 1.35
CA THR A 118 2.82 -8.72 0.53
C THR A 118 2.57 -9.04 -0.93
N ALA A 119 3.20 -10.10 -1.47
CA ALA A 119 2.93 -10.56 -2.83
C ALA A 119 1.44 -10.93 -3.00
N ASP A 120 0.92 -11.80 -2.14
CA ASP A 120 -0.47 -12.25 -2.18
C ASP A 120 -1.44 -11.08 -2.05
N HIS A 121 -1.16 -10.14 -1.14
CA HIS A 121 -1.98 -8.96 -0.95
C HIS A 121 -2.00 -8.04 -2.19
N ILE A 122 -0.87 -7.86 -2.87
CA ILE A 122 -0.84 -7.07 -4.12
C ILE A 122 -1.57 -7.81 -5.24
N LEU A 123 -1.38 -9.13 -5.36
CA LEU A 123 -2.02 -9.94 -6.40
C LEU A 123 -3.54 -9.98 -6.24
N ASP A 124 -4.05 -10.16 -5.03
CA ASP A 124 -5.47 -10.21 -4.71
C ASP A 124 -6.18 -8.88 -5.04
N TYR A 125 -5.60 -7.75 -4.61
CA TYR A 125 -6.17 -6.42 -4.86
C TYR A 125 -6.04 -5.95 -6.31
N THR A 126 -5.04 -6.42 -7.04
CA THR A 126 -4.85 -6.09 -8.46
C THR A 126 -5.94 -6.71 -9.34
N GLY A 127 -6.46 -7.87 -8.94
CA GLY A 127 -7.52 -8.58 -9.66
C GLY A 127 -7.13 -8.89 -11.10
N SER A 128 -7.98 -8.48 -12.06
CA SER A 128 -7.76 -8.72 -13.49
C SER A 128 -6.91 -7.67 -14.19
N SER A 129 -6.39 -6.67 -13.47
CA SER A 129 -5.58 -5.60 -14.09
C SER A 129 -4.16 -6.09 -14.36
N THR A 130 -3.65 -5.85 -15.56
CA THR A 130 -2.28 -6.27 -15.93
C THR A 130 -1.21 -5.20 -15.69
N ASP A 131 -1.59 -3.93 -15.72
CA ASP A 131 -0.63 -2.80 -15.69
C ASP A 131 -0.71 -1.93 -14.44
N LYS A 132 -1.80 -2.08 -13.67
CA LYS A 132 -2.04 -1.35 -12.43
C LYS A 132 -1.95 -2.29 -11.24
N LEU A 133 -0.83 -2.27 -10.52
CA LEU A 133 -0.72 -3.03 -9.28
C LEU A 133 -1.40 -2.28 -8.15
N LYS A 134 -2.34 -2.95 -7.50
CA LYS A 134 -3.14 -2.38 -6.40
C LYS A 134 -2.89 -3.11 -5.09
N SER A 135 -3.24 -2.43 -4.02
CA SER A 135 -3.25 -2.93 -2.65
C SER A 135 -4.36 -2.18 -1.91
N ALA A 136 -4.75 -2.64 -0.72
CA ALA A 136 -5.68 -1.88 0.13
C ALA A 136 -5.27 -0.41 0.32
N ALA A 137 -3.99 -0.14 0.62
CA ALA A 137 -3.52 1.23 0.84
C ALA A 137 -3.54 2.07 -0.44
N LEU A 138 -3.14 1.48 -1.56
CA LEU A 138 -3.13 2.13 -2.87
C LEU A 138 -4.54 2.47 -3.34
N ASP A 139 -5.48 1.54 -3.22
CA ASP A 139 -6.87 1.76 -3.66
C ASP A 139 -7.58 2.83 -2.80
N ASN A 140 -7.35 2.83 -1.48
CA ASN A 140 -7.84 3.87 -0.59
C ASN A 140 -7.19 5.24 -0.84
N ALA A 141 -5.93 5.26 -1.30
CA ALA A 141 -5.24 6.49 -1.69
C ALA A 141 -5.60 6.97 -3.10
N LYS A 142 -6.40 6.20 -3.89
CA LYS A 142 -6.62 6.41 -5.33
C LYS A 142 -5.30 6.46 -6.11
N GLN A 143 -4.45 5.48 -5.83
CA GLN A 143 -3.14 5.31 -6.45
C GLN A 143 -2.96 3.86 -6.88
N TYR A 144 -1.97 3.63 -7.74
CA TYR A 144 -1.52 2.31 -8.13
C TYR A 144 -0.02 2.33 -8.36
N LEU A 145 0.62 1.16 -8.27
CA LEU A 145 2.01 0.99 -8.67
C LEU A 145 2.07 0.55 -10.13
N SER A 146 3.00 1.13 -10.87
CA SER A 146 3.35 0.74 -12.23
C SER A 146 4.82 0.39 -12.27
N LEU A 147 5.15 -0.68 -12.98
CA LEU A 147 6.54 -1.06 -13.27
C LEU A 147 6.79 -0.71 -14.73
N PRO A 148 7.18 0.54 -15.07
CA PRO A 148 7.40 1.00 -16.44
C PRO A 148 8.56 0.26 -17.12
N THR A 149 8.69 0.48 -18.43
CA THR A 149 9.83 -0.02 -19.21
C THR A 149 11.13 0.58 -18.67
N TRP A 150 12.12 -0.29 -18.47
CA TRP A 150 13.43 0.11 -18.01
C TRP A 150 14.25 0.68 -19.18
N GLN A 151 14.56 1.98 -19.10
CA GLN A 151 15.38 2.70 -20.08
C GLN A 151 16.86 2.32 -19.96
N SER A 152 17.58 2.39 -21.08
CA SER A 152 19.02 2.11 -21.09
C SER A 152 19.77 3.23 -20.35
N GLY A 153 20.79 2.86 -19.57
CA GLY A 153 21.60 3.80 -18.77
C GLY A 153 21.09 4.09 -17.36
N ASP A 154 19.83 3.75 -17.04
CA ASP A 154 19.23 3.96 -15.72
C ASP A 154 19.12 2.65 -14.91
N PHE A 155 18.58 2.72 -13.68
CA PHE A 155 18.06 1.56 -12.94
C PHE A 155 16.53 1.47 -13.11
N PRO A 156 15.94 0.25 -13.03
CA PRO A 156 14.49 0.12 -13.13
C PRO A 156 13.82 0.76 -11.92
N ARG A 157 12.64 1.35 -12.15
CA ARG A 157 11.90 2.08 -11.13
C ARG A 157 10.46 1.58 -11.00
N VAL A 158 9.89 1.81 -9.83
CA VAL A 158 8.49 1.61 -9.52
C VAL A 158 7.84 2.98 -9.40
N ASP A 159 6.89 3.25 -10.29
CA ASP A 159 6.17 4.52 -10.34
C ASP A 159 4.90 4.41 -9.48
N LEU A 160 4.71 5.35 -8.56
CA LEU A 160 3.45 5.53 -7.83
C LEU A 160 2.58 6.52 -8.61
N VAL A 161 1.49 6.05 -9.18
CA VAL A 161 0.65 6.81 -10.11
C VAL A 161 -0.72 7.06 -9.46
N ASN A 162 -1.25 8.27 -9.62
CA ASN A 162 -2.61 8.59 -9.20
C ASN A 162 -3.63 8.04 -10.20
N GLU A 163 -4.76 7.54 -9.70
CA GLU A 163 -5.89 7.08 -10.51
C GLU A 163 -6.81 8.23 -10.93
#